data_AF-A0A238TCD3-F1
#
_entry.id   AF-A0A238TCD3-F1
#
_cell.length_a   1.000
_cell.length_b   1.000
_cell.length_c   1.000
_cell.angle_alpha   90.00
_cell.angle_beta   90.00
_cell.angle_gamma   90.00
#
_symmetry.space_group_name_H-M   'P 1'
#
loop_
_entity.id
_entity.type
_entity.pdbx_description
1 polymer ?
#
loop_
_entity_poly.entity_id
_entity_poly.type
_entity_poly.pdbx_seq_one_letter_code
_entity_poly.pdbx_strand_id
1 'polypeptide(L)'
;MTNPTVAIITATIGRAELERAIQSVAAQTHPCTHYVFVDGKQHAAAARPILERYPHVKAVYLPVNTGGKRLVQQPHQRRRPLHRPRRHHLLFRR
;
A
#
# COMPACT_ATOMS: atom_id res chain seq x y z
N MET A 1 5.73 12.85 28.64
CA MET A 1 5.54 12.85 27.17
C MET A 1 5.01 11.48 26.78
N THR A 2 3.90 11.40 26.06
CA THR A 2 3.36 10.11 25.58
C THR A 2 4.08 9.73 24.30
N ASN A 3 4.80 8.61 24.30
CA ASN A 3 5.42 8.09 23.08
C ASN A 3 4.35 7.79 22.03
N PRO A 4 4.59 8.10 20.75
CA PRO A 4 3.63 7.80 19.69
C PRO A 4 3.44 6.28 19.57
N THR A 5 2.19 5.87 19.38
CA THR A 5 1.86 4.47 19.10
C THR A 5 2.14 4.17 17.63
N VAL A 6 2.71 3.00 17.37
CA VAL A 6 3.07 2.57 16.01
C VAL A 6 2.26 1.35 15.63
N ALA A 7 1.71 1.36 14.42
CA ALA A 7 1.07 0.20 13.82
C ALA A 7 1.86 -0.22 12.57
N ILE A 8 2.15 -1.51 12.47
CA ILE A 8 2.75 -2.12 11.29
C ILE A 8 1.65 -2.83 10.51
N ILE A 9 1.58 -2.58 9.21
CA ILE A 9 0.60 -3.19 8.32
C ILE A 9 1.35 -4.02 7.27
N THR A 10 1.08 -5.32 7.22
CA THR A 10 1.65 -6.22 6.22
C THR A 10 0.52 -6.80 5.38
N ALA A 11 0.47 -6.45 4.09
CA ALA A 11 -0.42 -7.11 3.13
C ALA A 11 0.26 -8.35 2.55
N THR A 12 -0.47 -9.46 2.44
CA THR A 12 0.10 -10.74 1.99
C THR A 12 -0.93 -11.60 1.26
N ILE A 13 -0.44 -12.46 0.36
CA ILE A 13 -1.20 -13.55 -0.25
C ILE A 13 -0.89 -14.91 0.40
N GLY A 14 -0.32 -14.91 1.62
CA GLY A 14 0.04 -16.13 2.34
C GLY A 14 1.38 -16.74 1.90
N ARG A 15 2.36 -15.91 1.54
CA ARG A 15 3.70 -16.39 1.19
C ARG A 15 4.48 -16.84 2.43
N ALA A 16 5.42 -17.78 2.25
CA ALA A 16 6.21 -18.35 3.35
C ALA A 16 7.07 -17.31 4.09
N GLU A 17 7.50 -16.25 3.40
CA GLU A 17 8.30 -15.16 3.99
C GLU A 17 7.52 -14.32 5.02
N LEU A 18 6.19 -14.49 5.11
CA LEU A 18 5.37 -13.85 6.13
C LEU A 18 5.87 -14.16 7.55
N GLU A 19 6.30 -15.41 7.80
CA GLU A 19 6.79 -15.83 9.11
C GLU A 19 8.02 -15.01 9.53
N ARG A 20 8.99 -14.87 8.62
CA ARG A 20 10.19 -14.05 8.85
C ARG A 20 9.84 -12.58 9.08
N ALA A 21 8.86 -12.05 8.35
CA ALA A 21 8.42 -10.67 8.52
C ALA A 21 7.81 -10.44 9.90
N ILE A 22 6.94 -11.35 10.38
CA ILE A 22 6.35 -11.29 11.73
C ILE A 22 7.45 -11.32 12.80
N GLN A 23 8.40 -12.25 12.69
CA GLN A 23 9.53 -12.34 13.63
C GLN A 23 10.38 -11.04 13.64
N SER A 24 10.64 -10.46 12.47
CA SER A 24 11.37 -9.19 12.36
C SER A 24 10.63 -8.01 13.00
N VAL A 25 9.30 -8.01 13.00
CA VAL A 25 8.48 -6.99 13.67
C VAL A 25 8.43 -7.23 15.18
N ALA A 26 8.31 -8.49 15.61
CA ALA A 26 8.35 -8.86 17.03
C ALA A 26 9.68 -8.52 17.70
N ALA A 27 10.79 -8.51 16.95
CA ALA A 27 12.12 -8.14 17.44
C ALA A 27 12.39 -6.62 17.50
N GLN A 28 11.42 -5.76 17.15
CA GLN A 28 11.61 -4.31 17.18
C GLN A 28 11.74 -3.77 18.61
N THR A 29 12.57 -2.75 18.78
CA THR A 29 12.79 -2.08 20.08
C THR A 29 11.63 -1.16 20.47
N HIS A 30 10.83 -0.69 19.51
CA HIS A 30 9.65 0.14 19.77
C HIS A 30 8.38 -0.72 19.82
N PRO A 31 7.53 -0.57 20.86
CA PRO A 31 6.29 -1.31 20.93
C PRO A 31 5.37 -0.95 19.77
N CYS A 32 4.90 -1.96 19.04
CA CYS A 32 4.02 -1.76 17.89
C CYS A 32 2.88 -2.80 17.85
N THR A 33 1.77 -2.41 17.24
CA THR A 33 0.68 -3.36 16.92
C THR A 33 0.86 -3.83 15.48
N HIS A 34 1.00 -5.14 15.26
CA HIS A 34 1.17 -5.71 13.93
C HIS A 34 -0.17 -6.21 13.38
N TYR A 35 -0.61 -5.63 12.26
CA TYR A 35 -1.76 -6.07 11.49
C TYR A 35 -1.30 -6.79 10.22
N VAL A 36 -1.84 -7.96 9.97
CA VAL A 36 -1.60 -8.72 8.73
C VAL A 36 -2.89 -8.82 7.94
N PHE A 37 -2.88 -8.24 6.74
CA PHE A 37 -4.01 -8.27 5.81
C PHE A 37 -3.79 -9.38 4.78
N VAL A 38 -4.68 -10.37 4.76
CA VAL A 38 -4.65 -11.47 3.80
C VAL A 38 -5.54 -11.13 2.62
N ASP A 39 -4.94 -11.06 1.44
CA ASP A 39 -5.54 -10.44 0.26
C ASP A 39 -6.47 -11.37 -0.54
N GLY A 40 -7.71 -11.51 -0.10
CA GLY A 40 -8.73 -12.32 -0.76
C GLY A 40 -8.89 -13.70 -0.12
N LYS A 41 -10.12 -14.22 -0.12
CA LYS A 41 -10.49 -15.48 0.53
C LYS A 41 -9.67 -16.67 0.05
N GLN A 42 -9.27 -16.68 -1.23
CA GLN A 42 -8.49 -17.77 -1.82
C GLN A 42 -7.10 -17.94 -1.17
N HIS A 43 -6.56 -16.90 -0.53
CA HIS A 43 -5.27 -16.94 0.14
C HIS A 43 -5.36 -17.18 1.66
N ALA A 44 -6.59 -17.23 2.21
CA ALA A 44 -6.79 -17.49 3.62
C ALA A 44 -6.24 -18.87 4.04
N ALA A 45 -6.43 -19.90 3.22
CA ALA A 45 -5.95 -21.25 3.49
C ALA A 45 -4.42 -21.33 3.63
N ALA A 46 -3.68 -20.55 2.83
CA ALA A 46 -2.23 -20.51 2.89
C ALA A 46 -1.71 -19.69 4.08
N ALA A 47 -2.36 -18.57 4.39
CA ALA A 47 -1.91 -17.66 5.46
C ALA A 47 -2.27 -18.13 6.87
N ARG A 48 -3.42 -18.81 7.03
CA ARG A 48 -3.95 -19.25 8.32
C ARG A 48 -2.99 -20.12 9.15
N PRO A 49 -2.34 -21.18 8.63
CA PRO A 49 -1.42 -21.99 9.44
C PRO A 49 -0.20 -21.20 9.93
N ILE A 50 0.23 -20.17 9.19
CA ILE A 50 1.32 -19.28 9.63
C ILE A 50 0.80 -18.38 10.75
N LEU A 51 -0.35 -17.74 10.56
CA LEU A 51 -0.91 -16.76 11.49
C LEU A 51 -1.40 -17.37 12.82
N GLU A 52 -1.87 -18.61 12.82
CA GLU A 52 -2.26 -19.33 14.05
C GLU A 52 -1.08 -19.53 15.02
N ARG A 53 0.16 -19.54 14.52
CA ARG A 53 1.38 -19.62 15.36
C ARG A 53 1.73 -18.29 16.04
N TYR A 54 1.09 -17.19 15.65
CA TYR A 54 1.41 -15.82 16.09
C TYR A 54 0.17 -15.08 16.61
N PRO A 55 -0.39 -15.46 17.78
CA PRO A 55 -1.65 -14.90 18.30
C PRO A 55 -1.56 -13.41 18.67
N HIS A 56 -0.36 -12.85 18.81
CA HIS A 56 -0.15 -11.41 19.06
C HIS A 56 -0.35 -10.55 17.80
N VAL A 57 -0.40 -11.17 16.62
CA VAL A 57 -0.64 -10.49 15.34
C VAL A 57 -2.15 -10.41 15.09
N LYS A 58 -2.62 -9.24 14.65
CA LYS A 58 -4.04 -9.05 14.28
C LYS A 58 -4.23 -9.36 12.80
N ALA A 59 -4.73 -10.55 12.51
CA ALA A 59 -5.04 -10.95 11.14
C ALA A 59 -6.40 -10.40 10.66
N VAL A 60 -6.42 -9.83 9.46
CA VAL A 60 -7.63 -9.35 8.77
C VAL A 60 -7.71 -10.03 7.40
N TYR A 61 -8.80 -10.76 7.15
CA TYR A 61 -8.99 -11.45 5.89
C TYR A 61 -9.90 -10.63 4.97
N LEU A 62 -9.37 -10.23 3.82
CA LEU A 62 -10.13 -9.47 2.85
C LEU A 62 -11.04 -10.42 2.03
N PRO A 63 -12.31 -10.04 1.78
CA PRO A 63 -13.26 -10.90 1.06
C PRO A 63 -12.91 -11.05 -0.43
N VAL A 64 -12.23 -10.05 -1.01
CA VAL A 64 -11.87 -9.96 -2.42
C VAL A 64 -10.41 -9.56 -2.52
N ASN A 65 -9.69 -10.12 -3.50
CA ASN A 65 -8.34 -9.68 -3.83
C ASN A 65 -8.37 -8.21 -4.29
N THR A 66 -7.67 -7.36 -3.55
CA THR A 66 -7.53 -5.92 -3.79
C THR A 66 -6.13 -5.59 -4.34
N GLY A 67 -5.19 -6.54 -4.28
CA GLY A 67 -3.82 -6.43 -4.78
C GLY A 67 -3.56 -7.28 -6.03
N GLY A 68 -3.51 -6.62 -7.19
CA GLY A 68 -3.20 -7.24 -8.47
C GLY A 68 -3.08 -6.16 -9.54
N LYS A 69 -2.33 -6.38 -10.63
CA LYS A 69 -1.99 -5.37 -11.64
C LYS A 69 -3.21 -4.58 -12.15
N ARG A 70 -3.49 -3.48 -11.46
CA ARG A 70 -4.25 -2.37 -11.99
C ARG A 70 -3.47 -1.12 -11.63
N LEU A 71 -2.27 -1.02 -12.22
CA LEU A 71 -1.98 0.22 -12.93
C LEU A 71 -3.17 0.41 -13.86
N VAL A 72 -4.20 1.12 -13.40
CA VAL A 72 -4.99 1.91 -14.32
C VAL A 72 -3.94 2.82 -14.92
N GLN A 73 -3.43 2.45 -16.10
CA GLN A 73 -2.86 3.47 -16.96
C GLN A 73 -4.00 4.49 -17.06
N GLN A 74 -3.88 5.61 -16.36
CA GLN A 74 -4.72 6.74 -16.66
C GLN A 74 -4.61 6.87 -18.18
N PRO A 75 -5.71 6.78 -18.94
CA PRO A 75 -5.63 7.00 -20.37
C PRO A 75 -4.94 8.35 -20.50
N HIS A 76 -3.77 8.34 -21.13
CA HIS A 76 -2.85 9.46 -21.20
C HIS A 76 -3.71 10.70 -21.43
N GLN A 77 -3.93 11.52 -20.38
CA GLN A 77 -4.76 12.70 -20.55
C GLN A 77 -4.00 13.51 -21.57
N ARG A 78 -4.54 13.57 -22.80
CA ARG A 78 -3.98 14.37 -23.87
C ARG A 78 -3.92 15.76 -23.27
N ARG A 79 -2.71 16.23 -22.96
CA ARG A 79 -2.49 17.59 -22.48
C ARG A 79 -3.16 18.47 -23.52
N ARG A 80 -4.30 19.09 -23.19
CA ARG A 80 -4.90 20.09 -24.07
C ARG A 80 -3.81 21.14 -24.31
N PRO A 81 -3.47 21.49 -25.56
CA PRO A 81 -2.47 22.51 -25.79
C PRO A 81 -2.95 23.78 -25.09
N LEU A 82 -2.11 24.31 -24.21
CA LEU A 82 -2.35 25.55 -23.51
C LEU A 82 -2.46 26.65 -24.58
N HIS A 83 -3.67 27.18 -24.78
CA HIS A 83 -3.88 28.24 -25.75
C HIS A 83 -3.19 29.50 -25.22
N ARG A 84 -1.95 29.75 -25.67
CA ARG A 84 -1.25 31.01 -25.39
C ARG A 84 -1.92 32.13 -26.21
N PRO A 85 -2.40 33.21 -25.60
CA PRO A 85 -2.82 34.38 -26.36
C PRO A 85 -1.60 35.02 -27.03
N ARG A 86 -1.71 35.34 -28.32
CA ARG A 86 -0.67 36.02 -29.10
C ARG A 86 -0.45 37.42 -28.50
N ARG A 87 0.79 37.72 -28.11
CA ARG A 87 1.22 39.09 -27.81
C ARG A 87 1.09 39.92 -29.10
N HIS A 88 0.25 40.94 -29.10
CA HIS A 88 0.32 42.00 -30.10
C HIS A 88 1.60 42.81 -29.85
N HIS A 89 2.55 42.73 -30.78
CA HIS A 89 3.69 43.64 -30.84
C HIS A 89 3.18 45.04 -31.23
N LEU A 90 3.39 46.02 -30.35
CA LEU A 90 3.42 47.43 -30.73
C LEU A 90 4.54 47.63 -31.75
N LEU A 91 4.18 48.00 -32.99
CA LEU A 91 5.13 48.61 -33.92
C LEU A 91 5.39 50.05 -33.49
N PHE A 92 6.62 50.34 -33.06
CA PHE A 92 7.19 51.68 -33.12
C PHE A 92 7.51 52.00 -34.58
N ARG A 93 6.88 53.03 -35.16
CA ARG A 93 7.34 53.71 -36.37
C ARG A 93 7.96 55.04 -35.97
N ARG A 94 9.24 55.21 -36.25
CA ARG A 94 9.84 56.46 -36.75
C ARG A 94 10.80 56.09 -37.86
#